data_AF-A0AAW5TJA0-F1
#
_entry.id   AF-A0AAW5TJA0-F1
#
_cell.length_a   1.000
_cell.length_b   1.000
_cell.length_c   1.000
_cell.angle_alpha   90.00
_cell.angle_beta   90.00
_cell.angle_gamma   90.00
#
_symmetry.space_group_name_H-M   'P 1'
#
loop_
_entity.id
_entity.type
_entity.pdbx_description
1 polymer ?
#
loop_
_entity_poly.entity_id
_entity_poly.type
_entity_poly.pdbx_seq_one_letter_code
_entity_poly.pdbx_strand_id
1 'polypeptide(L)'
;MLFPYYLLSAITFLFFTFKLFISGMDDYSSLLLGFIVSSSLFDRAIKLNSLKNISEEVYEKANEICNVYEKSMAEPSVFLPKIIDVLLLYENAVFETKIILSERIFNQLNTSLSKEWLDIRDNYSIYKDQTKMEK
;
A
#
# COMPACT_ATOMS: atom_id res chain seq x y z
N MET A 1 10.55 -6.88 -4.63
CA MET A 1 9.61 -6.74 -5.76
C MET A 1 10.09 -5.78 -6.86
N LEU A 2 11.04 -4.86 -6.61
CA LEU A 2 11.60 -3.92 -7.60
C LEU A 2 12.46 -4.54 -8.71
N PHE A 3 13.13 -5.67 -8.43
CA PHE A 3 14.08 -6.32 -9.34
C PHE A 3 13.50 -6.71 -10.72
N PRO A 4 12.32 -7.37 -10.84
CA PRO A 4 11.74 -7.69 -12.14
C PRO A 4 11.36 -6.44 -12.96
N TYR A 5 11.01 -5.32 -12.31
CA TYR A 5 10.60 -4.09 -13.00
C TYR A 5 11.78 -3.30 -13.55
N TYR A 6 12.88 -3.19 -12.77
CA TYR A 6 14.13 -2.62 -13.27
C TYR A 6 14.70 -3.47 -14.42
N LEU A 7 14.59 -4.80 -14.32
CA LEU A 7 14.94 -5.71 -15.42
C LEU A 7 14.09 -5.44 -16.66
N LEU A 8 12.77 -5.35 -16.52
CA LEU A 8 11.88 -5.09 -17.66
C LEU A 8 12.23 -3.76 -18.32
N SER A 9 12.42 -2.69 -17.54
CA SER A 9 12.81 -1.37 -18.04
C SER A 9 14.17 -1.36 -18.72
N ALA A 10 15.15 -2.08 -18.15
CA ALA A 10 16.48 -2.19 -18.73
C ALA A 10 16.44 -2.96 -20.06
N ILE A 11 15.61 -4.01 -20.15
CA ILE A 11 15.39 -4.78 -21.37
C ILE A 11 14.73 -3.92 -22.44
N THR A 12 13.67 -3.15 -22.12
CA THR A 12 13.05 -2.24 -23.10
C THR A 12 14.02 -1.14 -23.55
N PHE A 13 14.85 -0.61 -22.64
CA PHE A 13 15.87 0.37 -22.99
C PHE A 13 16.95 -0.21 -23.91
N LEU A 14 17.41 -1.44 -23.66
CA LEU A 14 18.35 -2.16 -24.52
C LEU A 14 17.77 -2.45 -25.91
N PHE A 15 16.50 -2.85 -25.97
CA PHE A 15 15.80 -3.02 -27.24
C PHE A 15 15.68 -1.70 -27.99
N PHE A 16 15.36 -0.60 -27.29
CA PHE A 16 15.25 0.73 -27.87
C PHE A 16 16.60 1.21 -28.44
N THR A 17 17.70 1.08 -27.70
CA THR A 17 19.03 1.46 -28.20
C THR A 17 19.44 0.60 -29.40
N PHE A 18 19.22 -0.71 -29.34
CA PHE A 18 19.51 -1.61 -30.46
C PHE A 18 18.69 -1.26 -31.73
N LYS A 19 17.39 -0.97 -31.57
CA LYS A 19 16.51 -0.55 -32.69
C LYS A 19 16.92 0.80 -33.28
N LEU A 20 17.32 1.76 -32.44
CA LEU A 20 17.83 3.07 -32.87
C LEU A 20 19.09 2.94 -33.72
N PHE A 21 20.03 2.06 -33.34
CA PHE A 21 21.26 1.84 -34.09
C PHE A 21 21.02 1.14 -35.45
N ILE A 22 19.97 0.32 -35.59
CA ILE A 22 19.69 -0.44 -36.81
C ILE A 22 18.79 0.32 -37.80
N SER A 23 17.72 0.97 -37.32
CA SER A 23 16.70 1.58 -38.20
C SER A 23 16.61 3.11 -38.09
N GLY A 24 17.37 3.75 -37.20
CA GLY A 24 17.15 5.15 -36.86
C GLY A 24 15.84 5.35 -36.07
N MET A 25 15.41 6.60 -35.89
CA MET A 25 14.20 6.93 -35.16
C MET A 25 12.97 6.76 -36.07
N ASP A 26 12.28 5.63 -35.93
CA ASP A 26 10.97 5.35 -36.52
C ASP A 26 9.80 5.61 -35.53
N ASP A 27 8.56 5.53 -35.99
CA ASP A 27 7.37 5.76 -35.15
C ASP A 27 7.32 4.82 -33.93
N TYR A 28 7.82 3.59 -34.07
CA TYR A 28 7.89 2.60 -32.98
C TYR A 28 8.91 2.98 -31.91
N SER A 29 10.10 3.41 -32.31
CA SER A 29 11.13 3.90 -31.39
C SER A 29 10.68 5.19 -30.69
N SER A 30 9.96 6.08 -31.40
CA SER A 30 9.36 7.27 -30.80
C SER A 30 8.29 6.94 -29.75
N LEU A 31 7.48 5.92 -30.00
CA LEU A 31 6.51 5.39 -29.02
C LEU A 31 7.20 4.73 -27.81
N LEU A 32 8.27 3.96 -28.02
CA LEU A 32 9.07 3.35 -26.95
C LEU A 32 9.77 4.41 -26.09
N LEU A 33 10.35 5.44 -26.72
CA LEU A 33 10.92 6.59 -26.02
C LEU A 33 9.82 7.33 -25.25
N GLY A 34 8.66 7.56 -25.86
CA GLY A 34 7.49 8.14 -25.20
C GLY A 34 7.06 7.33 -23.99
N PHE A 35 7.05 5.99 -24.08
CA PHE A 35 6.74 5.11 -22.96
C PHE A 35 7.78 5.20 -21.83
N ILE A 36 9.08 5.17 -22.15
CA ILE A 36 10.18 5.30 -21.19
C ILE A 36 10.16 6.68 -20.51
N VAL A 37 9.98 7.74 -21.28
CA VAL A 37 9.92 9.13 -20.82
C VAL A 37 8.61 9.43 -20.08
N SER A 38 7.52 8.73 -20.40
CA SER A 38 6.19 9.03 -19.84
C SER A 38 6.15 8.97 -18.32
N SER A 39 7.16 8.34 -17.67
CA SER A 39 7.45 8.23 -16.21
C SER A 39 6.30 7.82 -15.30
N SER A 40 5.07 7.81 -15.81
CA SER A 40 3.81 7.76 -15.10
C SER A 40 3.50 6.34 -14.65
N LEU A 41 3.86 5.34 -15.45
CA LEU A 41 3.77 3.94 -15.04
C LEU A 41 4.80 3.61 -13.97
N PHE A 42 6.03 4.13 -14.11
CA PHE A 42 7.09 3.93 -13.12
C PHE A 42 6.79 4.63 -11.81
N ASP A 43 6.38 5.90 -11.86
CA ASP A 43 5.98 6.70 -10.72
C ASP A 43 4.79 6.06 -9.99
N ARG A 44 3.79 5.55 -10.73
CA ARG A 44 2.67 4.79 -10.14
C ARG A 44 3.13 3.50 -9.47
N ALA A 45 4.04 2.75 -10.08
CA ALA A 45 4.55 1.51 -9.49
C ALA A 45 5.35 1.77 -8.20
N ILE A 46 6.18 2.82 -8.19
CA ILE A 46 6.94 3.24 -7.01
C ILE A 46 5.98 3.67 -5.90
N LYS A 47 4.99 4.51 -6.23
CA LYS A 47 3.96 4.95 -5.28
C LYS A 47 3.16 3.77 -4.72
N LEU A 48 2.83 2.78 -5.54
CA LEU A 48 2.11 1.59 -5.10
C LEU A 48 2.95 0.73 -4.14
N ASN A 49 4.25 0.54 -4.44
CA ASN A 49 5.14 -0.20 -3.55
C ASN A 49 5.36 0.54 -2.22
N SER A 50 5.49 1.87 -2.29
CA SER A 50 5.58 2.70 -1.07
C SER A 50 4.31 2.61 -0.25
N LEU A 51 3.14 2.70 -0.89
CA LEU A 51 1.84 2.55 -0.22
C LEU A 51 1.74 1.20 0.49
N LYS A 52 2.15 0.11 -0.19
CA LYS A 52 2.17 -1.23 0.41
C LYS A 52 3.01 -1.24 1.69
N ASN A 53 4.25 -0.78 1.63
CA ASN A 53 5.15 -0.79 2.79
C ASN A 53 4.59 0.04 3.95
N ILE A 54 4.06 1.25 3.68
CA ILE A 54 3.49 2.10 4.73
C ILE A 54 2.22 1.47 5.31
N SER A 55 1.38 0.84 4.47
CA SER A 55 0.17 0.15 4.96
C SER A 55 0.49 -1.03 5.87
N GLU A 56 1.57 -1.77 5.58
CA GLU A 56 2.08 -2.84 6.44
C GLU A 56 2.58 -2.26 7.77
N GLU A 57 3.33 -1.14 7.75
CA GLU A 57 3.81 -0.47 8.97
C GLU A 57 2.65 0.01 9.86
N VAL A 58 1.62 0.62 9.27
CA VAL A 58 0.41 1.05 10.00
C VAL A 58 -0.27 -0.15 10.66
N TYR A 59 -0.42 -1.25 9.93
CA TYR A 59 -1.03 -2.47 10.45
C TYR A 59 -0.21 -3.08 11.61
N GLU A 60 1.11 -3.19 11.44
CA GLU A 60 2.00 -3.73 12.47
C GLU A 60 1.94 -2.91 13.77
N LYS A 61 1.99 -1.58 13.68
CA LYS A 61 1.90 -0.71 14.86
C LYS A 61 0.52 -0.79 15.53
N ALA A 62 -0.55 -0.86 14.76
CA ALA A 62 -1.90 -1.05 15.30
C ALA A 62 -2.04 -2.40 16.02
N ASN A 63 -1.51 -3.47 15.43
CA ASN A 63 -1.50 -4.80 16.02
C ASN A 63 -0.63 -4.86 17.29
N GLU A 64 0.53 -4.19 17.30
CA GLU A 64 1.38 -4.08 18.48
C GLU A 64 0.63 -3.45 19.66
N ILE A 65 -0.10 -2.34 19.43
CA ILE A 65 -0.94 -1.71 20.46
C ILE A 65 -1.96 -2.69 21.02
N CYS A 66 -2.67 -3.42 20.16
CA CYS A 66 -3.68 -4.40 20.57
C CYS A 66 -3.06 -5.55 21.37
N ASN A 67 -1.90 -6.07 20.94
CA ASN A 67 -1.19 -7.13 21.65
C ASN A 67 -0.65 -6.69 23.01
N VAL A 68 -0.16 -5.45 23.12
CA VAL A 68 0.29 -4.88 24.40
C VAL A 68 -0.90 -4.70 25.34
N TYR A 69 -2.05 -4.25 24.83
CA TYR A 69 -3.28 -4.15 25.61
C TYR A 69 -3.68 -5.51 26.20
N GLU A 70 -3.72 -6.57 25.39
CA GLU A 70 -4.10 -7.91 25.85
C GLU A 70 -3.13 -8.47 26.92
N LYS A 71 -1.83 -8.19 26.78
CA LYS A 71 -0.81 -8.69 27.72
C LYS A 71 -0.75 -7.93 29.04
N SER A 72 -1.02 -6.63 29.02
CA SER A 72 -0.77 -5.75 30.17
C SER A 72 -2.03 -5.27 30.88
N MET A 73 -3.20 -5.33 30.23
CA MET A 73 -4.44 -4.68 30.70
C MET A 73 -4.21 -3.23 31.18
N ALA A 74 -3.24 -2.54 30.59
CA ALA A 74 -2.87 -1.20 31.00
C ALA A 74 -4.02 -0.21 30.76
N GLU A 75 -4.05 0.88 31.53
CA GLU A 75 -5.10 1.89 31.38
C GLU A 75 -5.13 2.45 29.95
N PRO A 76 -6.33 2.71 29.40
CA PRO A 76 -6.50 3.28 28.06
C PRO A 76 -5.73 4.59 27.83
N SER A 77 -5.48 5.35 28.90
CA SER A 77 -4.73 6.61 28.90
C SER A 77 -3.29 6.48 28.38
N VAL A 78 -2.66 5.31 28.55
CA VAL A 78 -1.29 5.02 28.10
C VAL A 78 -1.23 4.75 26.59
N PHE A 79 -2.34 4.32 25.99
CA PHE A 79 -2.42 4.00 24.57
C PHE A 79 -2.81 5.19 23.71
N LEU A 80 -3.44 6.21 24.28
CA LEU A 80 -3.91 7.39 23.55
C LEU A 80 -2.83 8.03 22.64
N PRO A 81 -1.59 8.28 23.11
CA PRO A 81 -0.55 8.86 22.26
C PRO A 81 -0.16 7.92 21.11
N LYS A 82 -0.07 6.62 21.38
CA LYS A 82 0.28 5.60 20.37
C LYS A 82 -0.80 5.48 19.29
N ILE A 83 -2.07 5.59 19.67
CA ILE A 83 -3.19 5.57 18.72
C ILE A 83 -3.14 6.82 17.83
N ILE A 84 -2.86 7.99 18.41
CA ILE A 84 -2.70 9.24 17.64
C ILE A 84 -1.53 9.13 16.66
N ASP A 85 -0.40 8.56 17.08
CA ASP A 85 0.75 8.35 16.19
C ASP A 85 0.41 7.44 15.00
N VAL A 86 -0.31 6.34 15.24
CA VAL A 86 -0.76 5.43 14.17
C VAL A 86 -1.74 6.12 13.23
N LEU A 87 -2.67 6.93 13.76
CA LEU A 87 -3.60 7.72 12.95
C LEU A 87 -2.88 8.74 12.06
N LEU A 88 -1.89 9.45 12.61
CA LEU A 88 -1.07 10.39 11.82
C LEU A 88 -0.32 9.68 10.70
N LEU A 89 0.23 8.50 10.98
CA LEU A 89 0.92 7.67 10.00
C LEU A 89 -0.03 7.21 8.87
N TYR A 90 -1.25 6.79 9.23
CA TYR A 90 -2.29 6.41 8.28
C TYR A 90 -2.71 7.59 7.40
N GLU A 91 -3.04 8.74 7.98
CA GLU A 91 -3.49 9.93 7.25
C GLU A 91 -2.41 10.43 6.28
N ASN A 92 -1.14 10.44 6.73
CA ASN A 92 -0.02 10.78 5.87
C ASN A 92 0.12 9.79 4.70
N ALA A 93 -0.04 8.48 4.94
CA ALA A 93 0.02 7.45 3.90
C ALA A 93 -1.06 7.65 2.83
N VAL A 94 -2.29 7.94 3.26
CA VAL A 94 -3.43 8.21 2.37
C VAL A 94 -3.18 9.48 1.56
N PHE A 95 -2.70 10.55 2.23
CA PHE A 95 -2.44 11.84 1.60
C PHE A 95 -1.31 11.80 0.57
N GLU A 96 -0.18 11.17 0.90
CA GLU A 96 1.00 11.13 0.02
C GLU A 96 0.78 10.30 -1.24
N THR A 97 0.09 9.18 -1.10
CA THR A 97 -0.01 8.21 -2.19
C THR A 97 -0.97 8.68 -3.28
N LYS A 98 -2.05 9.39 -2.92
CA LYS A 98 -3.09 9.88 -3.85
C LYS A 98 -3.60 8.80 -4.82
N ILE A 99 -3.45 7.52 -4.45
CA ILE A 99 -3.85 6.38 -5.27
C ILE A 99 -5.33 6.14 -5.03
N ILE A 100 -6.15 6.39 -6.05
CA ILE A 100 -7.55 6.01 -6.05
C ILE A 100 -7.64 4.66 -6.78
N LEU A 101 -8.06 3.62 -6.06
CA LEU A 101 -8.37 2.33 -6.68
C LEU A 101 -9.53 2.49 -7.66
N SER A 102 -9.45 1.81 -8.80
CA SER A 102 -10.62 1.73 -9.69
C SER A 102 -11.78 1.05 -8.96
N GLU A 103 -13.00 1.56 -9.13
CA GLU A 103 -14.22 1.03 -8.52
C GLU A 103 -14.36 -0.49 -8.67
N ARG A 104 -14.02 -1.04 -9.85
CA ARG A 104 -14.03 -2.48 -10.11
C ARG A 104 -13.14 -3.27 -9.14
N ILE A 105 -11.90 -2.83 -8.94
CA ILE A 105 -10.94 -3.49 -8.05
C ILE A 105 -11.39 -3.34 -6.60
N PHE A 106 -11.88 -2.15 -6.23
CA PHE A 106 -12.42 -1.90 -4.89
C PHE A 106 -13.57 -2.86 -4.59
N ASN A 107 -14.58 -2.95 -5.45
CA ASN A 107 -15.73 -3.84 -5.24
C ASN A 107 -15.35 -5.32 -5.19
N GLN A 108 -14.32 -5.74 -5.95
CA GLN A 108 -13.81 -7.11 -5.90
C GLN A 108 -13.13 -7.45 -4.58
N LEU A 109 -12.33 -6.53 -4.03
CA LEU A 109 -11.50 -6.80 -2.85
C LEU A 109 -12.19 -6.45 -1.53
N ASN A 110 -13.05 -5.42 -1.53
CA ASN A 110 -13.61 -4.84 -0.32
C ASN A 110 -14.36 -5.88 0.52
N THR A 111 -15.13 -6.76 -0.11
CA THR A 111 -15.90 -7.79 0.60
C THR A 111 -14.97 -8.77 1.34
N SER A 112 -13.91 -9.23 0.68
CA SER A 112 -12.96 -10.18 1.28
C SER A 112 -12.17 -9.52 2.42
N LEU A 113 -11.63 -8.33 2.18
CA LEU A 113 -10.84 -7.59 3.15
C LEU A 113 -11.67 -7.18 4.37
N SER A 114 -12.92 -6.78 4.15
CA SER A 114 -13.83 -6.44 5.24
C SER A 114 -14.12 -7.67 6.11
N LYS A 115 -14.32 -8.84 5.51
CA LYS A 115 -14.54 -10.07 6.26
C LYS A 115 -13.31 -10.46 7.09
N GLU A 116 -12.13 -10.42 6.46
CA GLU A 116 -10.86 -10.70 7.14
C GLU A 116 -10.61 -9.74 8.31
N TRP A 117 -10.89 -8.44 8.13
CA TRP A 117 -10.80 -7.46 9.21
C TRP A 117 -11.75 -7.79 10.37
N LEU A 118 -13.01 -8.17 10.08
CA LEU A 118 -13.97 -8.55 11.12
C LEU A 118 -13.46 -9.77 11.92
N ASP A 119 -12.95 -10.78 11.23
CA ASP A 119 -12.40 -11.99 11.86
C ASP A 119 -11.20 -11.65 12.77
N ILE A 120 -10.31 -10.75 12.34
CA ILE A 120 -9.17 -10.27 13.14
C ILE A 120 -9.66 -9.47 14.35
N ARG A 121 -10.57 -8.52 14.14
CA ARG A 121 -11.14 -7.66 15.20
C ARG A 121 -11.79 -8.49 16.31
N ASP A 122 -12.58 -9.49 15.92
CA ASP A 122 -13.34 -10.32 16.85
C ASP A 122 -12.46 -11.24 17.71
N ASN A 123 -11.16 -11.35 17.41
CA ASN A 123 -10.22 -12.05 18.27
C ASN A 123 -9.85 -11.24 19.51
N TYR A 124 -9.79 -9.90 19.43
CA TYR A 124 -9.32 -9.06 20.53
C TYR A 124 -10.39 -8.80 21.59
N SER A 125 -10.00 -8.93 22.85
CA SER A 125 -10.82 -8.72 24.05
C SER A 125 -11.43 -7.31 24.16
N ILE A 126 -10.68 -6.27 23.76
CA ILE A 126 -11.12 -4.86 23.72
C ILE A 126 -12.49 -4.67 23.04
N TYR A 127 -12.76 -5.41 21.95
CA TYR A 127 -14.00 -5.28 21.19
C TYR A 127 -15.12 -6.17 21.73
N LYS A 128 -14.80 -7.24 22.48
CA LYS A 128 -15.78 -8.11 23.16
C LYS A 128 -16.41 -7.43 24.37
N ASP A 129 -15.65 -6.58 25.07
CA ASP A 129 -16.16 -5.87 26.25
C ASP A 129 -17.12 -4.73 25.88
N GLN A 130 -16.96 -4.10 24.71
CA GLN A 130 -17.93 -3.12 24.19
C GLN A 130 -19.30 -3.76 23.92
N THR A 131 -19.36 -5.00 23.41
CA THR A 131 -20.63 -5.69 23.14
C THR A 131 -21.39 -6.10 24.41
N LYS A 132 -20.72 -6.12 25.56
CA LYS A 132 -21.34 -6.34 26.87
C LYS A 132 -21.86 -5.06 27.51
N MET A 133 -21.31 -3.89 27.16
CA MET A 133 -21.76 -2.59 27.68
C MET A 133 -22.98 -2.02 26.94
N GLU A 134 -23.33 -2.58 25.77
CA GLU A 134 -24.53 -2.21 25.00
C GLU A 134 -25.77 -3.10 25.28
N LYS A 135 -25.69 -4.02 26.25
CA LYS A 135 -26.84 -4.81 26.77
C LYS A 135 -27.24 -4.34 28.15
#